data_AF-A0A819ABK0-F1
#
_entry.id   AF-A0A819ABK0-F1
#
_cell.length_a   1.000
_cell.length_b   1.000
_cell.length_c   1.000
_cell.angle_alpha   90.00
_cell.angle_beta   90.00
_cell.angle_gamma   90.00
#
_symmetry.space_group_name_H-M   'P 1'
#
loop_
_entity.id
_entity.type
_entity.pdbx_description
1 polymer ?
#
loop_
_entity_poly.entity_id
_entity_poly.type
_entity_poly.pdbx_seq_one_letter_code
_entity_poly.pdbx_strand_id
1 'polypeptide(L)'
;MMRQKSEFARLQRTLFFKHYLPSNASPNLNNRTLDAIVWKTLGGNSVNGGGMERMMANDWNSFVDATRDTSFHHENMSRYYKMVENFTSTDSSLVSNIHGNNGPIKITQAHDTIFKEVWKNVAHELNEAFSEDLADNMDHGLSFEPSSYTDGLRSWSGDAYLTPNIAKYPNLKVMTSTTAINPHILMLSGIGDPEILQKHQIPVKHELRQVGKHMMDNGAIIVRYKTENLPINQSIPVGDQLMKSHDQEEVEENLFDFEQII
;
A
#
# COMPACT_ATOMS: atom_id res chain seq x y z
N MET A 1 28.34 -15.40 1.51
CA MET A 1 27.33 -15.17 0.45
C MET A 1 26.58 -13.89 0.80
N MET A 2 26.56 -12.88 -0.09
CA MET A 2 25.95 -11.57 0.18
C MET A 2 24.45 -11.72 0.40
N ARG A 3 23.96 -11.30 1.58
CA ARG A 3 22.53 -11.08 1.81
C ARG A 3 22.07 -10.01 0.83
N GLN A 4 21.28 -10.37 -0.18
CA GLN A 4 20.65 -9.38 -1.04
C GLN A 4 19.68 -8.59 -0.16
N LYS A 5 20.06 -7.35 0.19
CA LYS A 5 19.15 -6.43 0.88
C LYS A 5 17.96 -6.23 -0.05
N SER A 6 16.75 -6.32 0.49
CA SER A 6 15.52 -6.01 -0.23
C SER A 6 15.68 -4.63 -0.84
N GLU A 7 15.50 -4.57 -2.16
CA GLU A 7 15.53 -3.32 -2.89
C GLU A 7 14.46 -2.34 -2.38
N PHE A 8 13.35 -2.86 -1.84
CA PHE A 8 12.36 -2.06 -1.12
C PHE A 8 12.93 -1.43 0.16
N ALA A 9 13.70 -2.16 0.96
CA ALA A 9 14.36 -1.61 2.14
C ALA A 9 15.41 -0.55 1.77
N ARG A 10 16.10 -0.71 0.64
CA ARG A 10 17.01 0.32 0.08
C ARG A 10 16.24 1.56 -0.37
N LEU A 11 15.12 1.37 -1.06
CA LEU A 11 14.23 2.43 -1.49
C LEU A 11 13.64 3.21 -0.31
N GLN A 12 13.25 2.53 0.78
CA GLN A 12 12.80 3.18 2.02
C GLN A 12 13.87 4.07 2.66
N ARG A 13 15.16 3.83 2.43
CA ARG A 13 16.23 4.71 2.93
C ARG A 13 16.52 5.89 2.00
N THR A 14 15.94 5.88 0.80
CA THR A 14 16.18 6.92 -0.21
C THR A 14 15.22 8.10 0.00
N LEU A 15 15.73 9.18 0.58
CA LEU A 15 14.93 10.37 0.91
C LEU A 15 14.34 11.07 -0.32
N PHE A 16 15.03 10.97 -1.46
CA PHE A 16 14.64 11.65 -2.71
C PHE A 16 13.22 11.31 -3.18
N PHE A 17 12.76 10.08 -2.94
CA PHE A 17 11.44 9.60 -3.37
C PHE A 17 10.35 9.78 -2.32
N LYS A 18 10.65 10.48 -1.22
CA LYS A 18 9.72 10.65 -0.10
C LYS A 18 9.33 12.10 0.07
N HIS A 19 8.05 12.31 0.34
CA HIS A 19 7.53 13.57 0.84
C HIS A 19 7.00 13.35 2.25
N TYR A 20 7.52 14.13 3.20
CA TYR A 20 7.17 14.06 4.60
C TYR A 20 6.11 15.11 4.90
N LEU A 21 5.01 14.67 5.50
CA LEU A 21 3.90 15.50 5.94
C LEU A 21 3.89 15.48 7.47
N PRO A 22 4.62 16.39 8.14
CA PRO A 22 4.73 16.39 9.58
C PRO A 22 3.43 16.82 10.24
N SER A 23 3.03 16.11 11.30
CA SER A 23 1.97 16.56 12.19
C SER A 23 2.48 17.63 13.17
N ASN A 24 1.55 18.38 13.75
CA ASN A 24 1.85 19.12 14.98
C ASN A 24 2.16 18.14 16.13
N ALA A 25 2.89 18.62 17.14
CA ALA A 25 3.09 17.87 18.37
C ALA A 25 1.73 17.58 19.03
N SER A 26 1.49 16.33 19.41
CA SER A 26 0.22 15.90 19.98
C SER A 26 0.39 15.40 21.42
N PRO A 27 -0.41 15.87 22.40
CA PRO A 27 -0.38 15.34 23.75
C PRO A 27 -0.75 13.85 23.80
N ASN A 28 -1.58 13.38 22.87
CA ASN A 28 -1.92 11.95 22.73
C ASN A 28 -0.74 11.09 22.24
N LEU A 29 0.34 11.72 21.74
CA LEU A 29 1.57 11.06 21.29
C LEU A 29 2.77 11.38 22.20
N ASN A 30 2.53 11.74 23.46
CA ASN A 30 3.55 12.23 24.40
C ASN A 30 4.31 13.46 23.85
N ASN A 31 3.56 14.40 23.27
CA ASN A 31 4.08 15.63 22.63
C ASN A 31 5.03 15.39 21.46
N ARG A 32 5.00 14.20 20.85
CA ARG A 32 5.75 13.92 19.61
C ARG A 32 4.96 14.36 18.39
N THR A 33 5.70 14.58 17.30
CA THR A 33 5.16 14.66 15.95
C THR A 33 5.17 13.27 15.32
N LEU A 34 4.28 13.06 14.36
CA LEU A 34 4.27 11.90 13.48
C LEU A 34 4.32 12.40 12.04
N ASP A 35 5.24 11.85 11.25
CA ASP A 35 5.33 12.17 9.84
C ASP A 35 4.51 11.15 9.04
N ALA A 36 3.51 11.63 8.31
CA ALA A 36 2.92 10.85 7.24
C ALA A 36 3.87 10.88 6.03
N ILE A 37 4.32 9.71 5.59
CA ILE A 37 5.25 9.59 4.46
C ILE A 37 4.44 9.21 3.23
N VAL A 38 4.54 10.02 2.17
CA VAL A 38 3.98 9.70 0.86
C VAL A 38 5.08 9.60 -0.19
N TRP A 39 4.90 8.73 -1.17
CA TRP A 39 5.87 8.48 -2.23
C TRP A 39 5.73 9.50 -3.37
N LYS A 40 6.87 10.06 -3.76
CA LYS A 40 7.01 11.03 -4.86
C LYS A 40 7.58 10.33 -6.10
N THR A 41 6.79 9.45 -6.68
CA THR A 41 7.12 8.68 -7.87
C THR A 41 5.96 8.69 -8.86
N LEU A 42 6.25 8.44 -10.14
CA LEU A 42 5.18 8.08 -11.09
C LEU A 42 4.55 6.78 -10.59
N GLY A 43 3.22 6.71 -10.42
CA GLY A 43 2.54 5.59 -9.74
C GLY A 43 2.33 5.80 -8.23
N GLY A 44 2.92 6.85 -7.65
CA GLY A 44 2.67 7.32 -6.29
C GLY A 44 2.94 6.25 -5.22
N ASN A 45 2.00 6.10 -4.28
CA ASN A 45 2.17 5.21 -3.13
C ASN A 45 2.16 3.70 -3.47
N SER A 46 1.91 3.29 -4.72
CA SER A 46 1.96 1.87 -5.12
C SER A 46 3.39 1.26 -5.12
N VAL A 47 4.39 2.08 -4.80
CA VAL A 47 5.74 1.67 -4.39
C VAL A 47 5.74 0.84 -3.08
N ASN A 48 4.63 0.83 -2.33
CA ASN A 48 4.39 0.16 -1.03
C ASN A 48 4.88 -1.30 -0.87
N GLY A 49 4.54 -1.96 0.24
CA GLY A 49 4.93 -3.35 0.51
C GLY A 49 4.46 -4.38 -0.52
N GLY A 50 3.44 -4.05 -1.33
CA GLY A 50 2.91 -4.91 -2.42
C GLY A 50 1.83 -5.87 -1.99
N GLY A 51 1.43 -5.80 -0.75
CA GLY A 51 0.24 -6.45 -0.24
C GLY A 51 -1.01 -6.06 -1.02
N MET A 52 -1.87 -7.04 -1.28
CA MET A 52 -3.10 -6.90 -2.06
C MET A 52 -4.30 -7.27 -1.20
N GLU A 53 -4.78 -6.29 -0.45
CA GLU A 53 -5.97 -6.38 0.38
C GLU A 53 -7.22 -5.89 -0.36
N ARG A 54 -8.37 -6.41 0.06
CA ARG A 54 -9.69 -5.94 -0.36
C ARG A 54 -10.46 -5.51 0.88
N MET A 55 -11.35 -4.54 0.69
CA MET A 55 -12.28 -4.19 1.74
C MET A 55 -13.32 -5.31 1.89
N MET A 56 -13.55 -5.77 3.12
CA MET A 56 -14.42 -6.91 3.40
C MET A 56 -15.89 -6.54 3.16
N ALA A 57 -16.76 -7.55 3.03
CA ALA A 57 -18.19 -7.32 2.81
C ALA A 57 -18.83 -6.47 3.92
N ASN A 58 -18.45 -6.70 5.18
CA ASN A 58 -18.95 -5.94 6.34
C ASN A 58 -18.50 -4.47 6.33
N ASP A 59 -17.30 -4.18 5.84
CA ASP A 59 -16.80 -2.81 5.70
C ASP A 59 -17.58 -2.08 4.60
N TRP A 60 -17.87 -2.74 3.48
CA TRP A 60 -18.75 -2.19 2.44
C TRP A 60 -20.17 -1.94 2.96
N ASN A 61 -20.72 -2.84 3.79
CA ASN A 61 -22.01 -2.61 4.42
C ASN A 61 -21.99 -1.36 5.32
N SER A 62 -20.92 -1.18 6.10
CA SER A 62 -20.73 0.03 6.90
C SER A 62 -20.65 1.29 6.03
N PHE A 63 -20.01 1.20 4.87
CA PHE A 63 -19.94 2.30 3.90
C PHE A 63 -21.31 2.63 3.30
N VAL A 64 -22.11 1.62 2.94
CA VAL A 64 -23.49 1.78 2.46
C VAL A 64 -24.37 2.39 3.55
N ASP A 65 -24.22 1.96 4.81
CA ASP A 65 -24.99 2.53 5.92
C ASP A 65 -24.67 4.01 6.16
N ALA A 66 -23.39 4.38 6.07
CA ALA A 66 -22.93 5.75 6.23
C ALA A 66 -23.38 6.67 5.08
N THR A 67 -23.34 6.17 3.84
CA THR A 67 -23.60 6.97 2.63
C THR A 67 -25.05 6.91 2.15
N ARG A 68 -25.79 5.86 2.56
CA ARG A 68 -27.10 5.46 2.01
C ARG A 68 -27.07 5.16 0.51
N ASP A 69 -25.89 4.90 -0.05
CA ASP A 69 -25.70 4.61 -1.47
C ASP A 69 -25.42 3.12 -1.67
N THR A 70 -26.45 2.41 -2.13
CA THR A 70 -26.41 0.95 -2.36
C THR A 70 -25.52 0.56 -3.54
N SER A 71 -25.07 1.51 -4.37
CA SER A 71 -24.10 1.22 -5.43
C SER A 71 -22.75 0.75 -4.88
N PHE A 72 -22.47 1.03 -3.60
CA PHE A 72 -21.27 0.56 -2.88
C PHE A 72 -21.42 -0.80 -2.20
N HIS A 73 -22.53 -1.52 -2.39
CA HIS A 73 -22.60 -2.89 -1.89
C HIS A 73 -21.43 -3.74 -2.41
N HIS A 74 -20.92 -4.64 -1.58
CA HIS A 74 -19.77 -5.48 -1.89
C HIS A 74 -19.91 -6.22 -3.23
N GLU A 75 -21.09 -6.73 -3.56
CA GLU A 75 -21.37 -7.38 -4.84
C GLU A 75 -21.07 -6.48 -6.05
N ASN A 76 -21.40 -5.19 -5.96
CA ASN A 76 -21.16 -4.20 -7.01
C ASN A 76 -19.69 -3.79 -7.07
N MET A 77 -19.05 -3.63 -5.91
CA MET A 77 -17.66 -3.20 -5.83
C MET A 77 -16.67 -4.32 -6.18
N SER A 78 -17.04 -5.58 -5.93
CA SER A 78 -16.21 -6.76 -6.18
C SER A 78 -15.75 -6.88 -7.64
N ARG A 79 -16.57 -6.38 -8.59
CA ARG A 79 -16.23 -6.38 -10.02
C ARG A 79 -14.97 -5.56 -10.32
N TYR A 80 -14.73 -4.48 -9.58
CA TYR A 80 -13.57 -3.61 -9.81
C TYR A 80 -12.28 -4.25 -9.32
N TYR A 81 -12.32 -5.05 -8.25
CA TYR A 81 -11.18 -5.89 -7.89
C TYR A 81 -10.85 -6.83 -9.05
N LYS A 82 -11.82 -7.59 -9.57
CA LYS A 82 -11.60 -8.48 -10.72
C LYS A 82 -11.10 -7.78 -11.99
N MET A 83 -11.44 -6.50 -12.20
CA MET A 83 -10.94 -5.73 -13.36
C MET A 83 -9.46 -5.35 -13.21
N VAL A 84 -8.98 -5.17 -11.98
CA VAL A 84 -7.59 -4.79 -11.69
C VAL A 84 -6.66 -6.00 -11.74
N GLU A 85 -7.16 -7.16 -11.30
CA GLU A 85 -6.34 -8.33 -11.02
C GLU A 85 -6.07 -9.22 -12.24
N ASN A 86 -4.82 -9.65 -12.35
CA ASN A 86 -4.40 -10.85 -13.05
C ASN A 86 -3.75 -11.78 -12.04
N PHE A 87 -4.60 -12.57 -11.39
CA PHE A 87 -4.26 -13.42 -10.27
C PHE A 87 -3.68 -14.76 -10.75
N THR A 88 -2.63 -15.20 -10.06
CA THR A 88 -1.93 -16.45 -10.30
C THR A 88 -1.71 -17.17 -8.97
N SER A 89 -1.77 -18.49 -8.99
CA SER A 89 -1.49 -19.34 -7.82
C SER A 89 -0.81 -20.62 -8.28
N THR A 90 0.08 -21.16 -7.44
CA THR A 90 0.63 -22.51 -7.61
C THR A 90 -0.38 -23.60 -7.26
N ASP A 91 -1.39 -23.26 -6.46
CA ASP A 91 -2.55 -24.11 -6.20
C ASP A 91 -3.72 -23.63 -7.06
N SER A 92 -4.04 -24.43 -8.09
CA SER A 92 -5.15 -24.14 -9.01
C SER A 92 -6.51 -24.11 -8.32
N SER A 93 -6.67 -24.72 -7.14
CA SER A 93 -7.93 -24.66 -6.40
C SER A 93 -8.19 -23.29 -5.77
N LEU A 94 -7.14 -22.51 -5.53
CA LEU A 94 -7.22 -21.12 -5.04
C LEU A 94 -7.50 -20.12 -6.17
N VAL A 95 -7.38 -20.54 -7.44
CA VAL A 95 -7.84 -19.74 -8.59
C VAL A 95 -9.36 -19.84 -8.63
N SER A 96 -10.01 -19.14 -7.71
CA SER A 96 -11.45 -19.14 -7.52
C SER A 96 -12.14 -18.15 -8.48
N ASN A 97 -13.47 -18.20 -8.52
CA ASN A 97 -14.28 -17.19 -9.23
C ASN A 97 -14.19 -15.79 -8.60
N ILE A 98 -13.50 -15.63 -7.46
CA ILE A 98 -13.42 -14.38 -6.69
C ILE A 98 -12.34 -13.46 -7.28
N HIS A 99 -11.34 -14.00 -7.99
CA HIS A 99 -10.25 -13.23 -8.59
C HIS A 99 -10.48 -12.85 -10.05
N GLY A 100 -9.81 -11.78 -10.46
CA GLY A 100 -9.62 -11.44 -11.87
C GLY A 100 -8.39 -12.14 -12.45
N ASN A 101 -8.42 -12.49 -13.74
CA ASN A 101 -7.30 -13.14 -14.44
C ASN A 101 -6.84 -12.39 -15.70
N ASN A 102 -7.38 -11.19 -15.94
CA ASN A 102 -7.14 -10.42 -17.16
C ASN A 102 -6.83 -8.94 -16.89
N GLY A 103 -6.74 -8.54 -15.62
CA GLY A 103 -6.40 -7.18 -15.22
C GLY A 103 -4.93 -6.83 -15.47
N PRO A 104 -4.58 -5.54 -15.39
CA PRO A 104 -3.22 -5.08 -15.64
C PRO A 104 -2.27 -5.33 -14.46
N ILE A 105 -2.78 -5.46 -13.22
CA ILE A 105 -1.93 -5.71 -12.05
C ILE A 105 -1.78 -7.21 -11.86
N LYS A 106 -0.54 -7.70 -11.97
CA LYS A 106 -0.22 -9.10 -11.70
C LYS A 106 -0.21 -9.32 -10.20
N ILE A 107 -0.94 -10.34 -9.76
CA ILE A 107 -1.04 -10.74 -8.36
C ILE A 107 -0.72 -12.22 -8.29
N THR A 108 0.01 -12.58 -7.27
CA THR A 108 0.31 -13.97 -6.98
C THR A 108 -0.12 -14.26 -5.55
N GLN A 109 -0.83 -15.37 -5.37
CA GLN A 109 -1.10 -15.91 -4.04
C GLN A 109 0.25 -16.12 -3.34
N ALA A 110 0.48 -15.34 -2.28
CA ALA A 110 1.62 -15.56 -1.43
C ALA A 110 1.20 -16.50 -0.30
N HIS A 111 2.04 -17.47 0.02
CA HIS A 111 1.98 -18.14 1.30
C HIS A 111 3.40 -18.33 1.79
N ASP A 112 3.64 -18.02 3.06
CA ASP A 112 4.92 -18.31 3.66
C ASP A 112 4.99 -19.80 3.94
N THR A 113 5.78 -20.53 3.15
CA THR A 113 5.88 -21.99 3.27
C THR A 113 6.42 -22.42 4.65
N ILE A 114 7.20 -21.58 5.33
CA ILE A 114 7.77 -21.87 6.64
C ILE A 114 6.71 -21.63 7.72
N PHE A 115 5.98 -20.52 7.63
CA PHE A 115 5.02 -20.12 8.65
C PHE A 115 3.59 -20.61 8.41
N LYS A 116 3.28 -21.24 7.28
CA LYS A 116 1.96 -21.78 6.95
C LYS A 116 1.41 -22.70 8.04
N GLU A 117 2.14 -23.74 8.40
CA GLU A 117 1.67 -24.67 9.44
C GLU A 117 1.67 -24.02 10.83
N VAL A 118 2.57 -23.07 11.08
CA VAL A 118 2.59 -22.30 12.34
C VAL A 118 1.30 -21.49 12.48
N TRP A 119 0.93 -20.70 11.47
CA TRP A 119 -0.28 -19.86 11.53
C TRP A 119 -1.57 -20.68 11.54
N LYS A 120 -1.60 -21.84 10.86
CA LYS A 120 -2.71 -22.80 10.97
C LYS A 120 -2.87 -23.32 12.40
N ASN A 121 -1.78 -23.72 13.05
CA ASN A 121 -1.80 -24.19 14.43
C ASN A 121 -2.22 -23.08 15.40
N VAL A 122 -1.73 -21.85 15.21
CA VAL A 122 -2.14 -20.68 16.01
C VAL A 122 -3.64 -20.43 15.86
N ALA A 123 -4.18 -20.44 14.65
CA ALA A 123 -5.61 -20.28 14.43
C ALA A 123 -6.41 -21.38 15.17
N HIS A 124 -5.96 -22.63 15.08
CA HIS A 124 -6.58 -23.75 15.81
C HIS A 124 -6.52 -23.57 17.34
N GLU A 125 -5.37 -23.18 17.91
CA GLU A 125 -5.21 -22.95 19.35
C GLU A 125 -6.08 -21.78 19.86
N LEU A 126 -6.28 -20.76 19.03
CA LEU A 126 -7.14 -19.62 19.32
C LEU A 126 -8.62 -19.90 19.05
N ASN A 127 -8.96 -21.05 18.46
CA ASN A 127 -10.30 -21.38 17.96
C ASN A 127 -10.80 -20.32 16.94
N GLU A 128 -9.92 -19.91 16.05
CA GLU A 128 -10.12 -18.93 14.98
C GLU A 128 -10.16 -19.59 13.60
N ALA A 129 -10.82 -18.95 12.64
CA ALA A 129 -10.79 -19.40 11.26
C ALA A 129 -9.41 -19.16 10.62
N PHE A 130 -9.05 -20.02 9.66
CA PHE A 130 -7.86 -19.85 8.84
C PHE A 130 -8.22 -19.98 7.36
N SER A 131 -7.87 -19.00 6.55
CA SER A 131 -7.99 -19.06 5.08
C SER A 131 -6.62 -18.94 4.40
N GLU A 132 -6.43 -19.67 3.30
CA GLU A 132 -5.25 -19.49 2.45
C GLU A 132 -5.36 -18.28 1.52
N ASP A 133 -6.53 -17.66 1.42
CA ASP A 133 -6.79 -16.50 0.56
C ASP A 133 -7.60 -15.43 1.33
N LEU A 134 -7.00 -14.26 1.52
CA LEU A 134 -7.63 -13.13 2.22
C LEU A 134 -8.86 -12.59 1.48
N ALA A 135 -8.98 -12.88 0.18
CA ALA A 135 -10.15 -12.50 -0.62
C ALA A 135 -11.38 -13.39 -0.36
N ASP A 136 -11.23 -14.50 0.38
CA ASP A 136 -12.36 -15.32 0.79
C ASP A 136 -13.31 -14.55 1.71
N ASN A 137 -14.59 -14.95 1.70
CA ASN A 137 -15.62 -14.32 2.53
C ASN A 137 -15.54 -14.82 3.99
N MET A 138 -14.45 -14.49 4.66
CA MET A 138 -14.21 -14.74 6.07
C MET A 138 -14.61 -13.51 6.88
N ASP A 139 -15.38 -13.71 7.95
CA ASP A 139 -15.83 -12.64 8.84
C ASP A 139 -14.70 -12.15 9.78
N HIS A 140 -13.95 -13.10 10.35
CA HIS A 140 -12.76 -12.87 11.17
C HIS A 140 -11.88 -14.13 11.17
N GLY A 141 -10.57 -13.97 11.41
CA GLY A 141 -9.61 -15.08 11.47
C GLY A 141 -8.23 -14.69 10.96
N LEU A 142 -7.43 -15.69 10.62
CA LEU A 142 -6.09 -15.54 10.06
C LEU A 142 -6.09 -15.87 8.57
N SER A 143 -5.34 -15.11 7.78
CA SER A 143 -5.18 -15.42 6.36
C SER A 143 -3.85 -14.94 5.81
N PHE A 144 -3.48 -15.49 4.66
CA PHE A 144 -2.37 -14.98 3.86
C PHE A 144 -2.83 -13.91 2.90
N GLU A 145 -2.12 -12.78 2.94
CA GLU A 145 -2.30 -11.68 2.01
C GLU A 145 -1.66 -12.03 0.65
N PRO A 146 -2.41 -12.00 -0.46
CA PRO A 146 -1.82 -12.06 -1.80
C PRO A 146 -0.89 -10.87 -2.04
N SER A 147 0.02 -11.01 -2.99
CA SER A 147 0.99 -9.96 -3.26
C SER A 147 1.08 -9.62 -4.74
N SER A 148 1.39 -8.37 -5.04
CA SER A 148 1.60 -7.86 -6.40
C SER A 148 3.02 -8.13 -6.90
N TYR A 149 3.58 -9.30 -6.58
CA TYR A 149 4.85 -9.78 -7.10
C TYR A 149 4.63 -11.05 -7.90
N THR A 150 5.13 -11.08 -9.14
CA THR A 150 5.10 -12.26 -9.99
C THR A 150 6.50 -12.46 -10.57
N ASP A 151 7.03 -13.68 -10.48
CA ASP A 151 8.40 -14.03 -10.89
C ASP A 151 9.48 -13.12 -10.26
N GLY A 152 9.27 -12.72 -9.01
CA GLY A 152 10.17 -11.81 -8.27
C GLY A 152 10.09 -10.35 -8.71
N LEU A 153 9.21 -10.00 -9.65
CA LEU A 153 9.00 -8.64 -10.13
C LEU A 153 7.73 -8.04 -9.55
N ARG A 154 7.84 -6.81 -9.06
CA ARG A 154 6.68 -6.03 -8.60
C ARG A 154 5.84 -5.56 -9.79
N SER A 155 4.53 -5.77 -9.70
CA SER A 155 3.51 -5.13 -10.52
C SER A 155 2.85 -4.02 -9.70
N TRP A 156 2.80 -2.80 -10.23
CA TRP A 156 2.31 -1.62 -9.51
C TRP A 156 1.73 -0.62 -10.50
N SER A 157 0.98 0.38 -10.04
CA SER A 157 0.16 1.20 -10.94
C SER A 157 0.99 1.99 -11.97
N GLY A 158 2.21 2.40 -11.59
CA GLY A 158 3.13 3.10 -12.48
C GLY A 158 3.58 2.25 -13.68
N ASP A 159 3.83 0.96 -13.48
CA ASP A 159 4.22 0.03 -14.54
C ASP A 159 3.00 -0.50 -15.33
N ALA A 160 1.97 -0.93 -14.60
CA ALA A 160 0.84 -1.65 -15.19
C ALA A 160 -0.08 -0.78 -16.06
N TYR A 161 -0.26 0.50 -15.71
CA TYR A 161 -1.18 1.39 -16.42
C TYR A 161 -0.49 2.42 -17.31
N LEU A 162 0.75 2.83 -17.02
CA LEU A 162 1.48 3.81 -17.83
C LEU A 162 2.46 3.12 -18.79
N THR A 163 1.95 2.15 -19.54
CA THR A 163 2.73 1.43 -20.55
C THR A 163 3.07 2.32 -21.76
N PRO A 164 4.10 1.98 -22.57
CA PRO A 164 4.38 2.70 -23.81
C PRO A 164 3.17 2.79 -24.76
N ASN A 165 2.31 1.77 -24.74
CA ASN A 165 1.07 1.75 -25.53
C ASN A 165 0.00 2.71 -25.03
N ILE A 166 -0.01 3.02 -23.73
CA ILE A 166 -0.91 4.02 -23.15
C ILE A 166 -0.30 5.43 -23.31
N ALA A 167 1.02 5.56 -23.18
CA ALA A 167 1.73 6.82 -23.32
C ALA A 167 1.55 7.50 -24.70
N LYS A 168 1.19 6.74 -25.74
CA LYS A 168 0.95 7.27 -27.09
C LYS A 168 -0.38 8.01 -27.24
N TYR A 169 -1.31 7.90 -26.30
CA TYR A 169 -2.62 8.55 -26.41
C TYR A 169 -2.49 10.07 -26.24
N PRO A 170 -2.95 10.88 -27.21
CA PRO A 170 -2.71 12.33 -27.21
C PRO A 170 -3.46 13.09 -26.11
N ASN A 171 -4.47 12.47 -25.50
CA ASN A 171 -5.23 13.02 -24.38
C ASN A 171 -4.64 12.66 -23.00
N LEU A 172 -3.56 11.87 -22.94
CA LEU A 172 -2.84 11.61 -21.70
C LEU A 172 -1.79 12.69 -21.46
N LYS A 173 -1.92 13.41 -20.34
CA LYS A 173 -0.91 14.37 -19.90
C LYS A 173 -0.27 13.88 -18.60
N VAL A 174 1.02 13.57 -18.66
CA VAL A 174 1.82 13.25 -17.46
C VAL A 174 2.46 14.52 -16.93
N MET A 175 2.18 14.86 -15.68
CA MET A 175 2.79 15.99 -14.99
C MET A 175 3.80 15.44 -13.97
N THR A 176 5.08 15.67 -14.24
CA THR A 176 6.15 15.39 -13.27
C THR A 176 6.30 16.56 -12.30
N SER A 177 7.03 16.36 -11.20
CA SER A 177 7.28 17.41 -10.18
C SER A 177 6.01 18.02 -9.55
N THR A 178 4.92 17.25 -9.52
CA THR A 178 3.63 17.67 -8.95
C THR A 178 3.28 16.78 -7.76
N THR A 179 2.85 17.37 -6.65
CA THR A 179 2.33 16.63 -5.49
C THR A 179 0.81 16.72 -5.49
N ALA A 180 0.14 15.58 -5.70
CA ALA A 180 -1.31 15.50 -5.66
C ALA A 180 -1.79 15.10 -4.25
N ILE A 181 -2.05 16.10 -3.41
CA ILE A 181 -2.77 15.92 -2.14
C ILE A 181 -4.16 16.51 -2.35
N ASN A 182 -5.15 15.64 -2.52
CA ASN A 182 -6.52 16.02 -2.90
C ASN A 182 -7.11 17.20 -2.12
N PRO A 183 -7.08 17.23 -0.77
CA PRO A 183 -7.62 18.38 -0.03
C PRO A 183 -6.82 19.67 -0.27
N HIS A 184 -5.50 19.61 -0.45
CA HIS A 184 -4.70 20.80 -0.75
C HIS A 184 -5.00 21.35 -2.13
N ILE A 185 -5.13 20.50 -3.15
CA ILE A 185 -5.46 20.95 -4.52
C ILE A 185 -6.85 21.62 -4.53
N LEU A 186 -7.84 21.02 -3.85
CA LEU A 186 -9.16 21.61 -3.74
C LEU A 186 -9.10 22.99 -3.05
N MET A 187 -8.43 23.08 -1.91
CA MET A 187 -8.31 24.36 -1.18
C MET A 187 -7.57 25.42 -2.00
N LEU A 188 -6.44 25.09 -2.61
CA LEU A 188 -5.70 26.00 -3.49
C LEU A 188 -6.51 26.44 -4.73
N SER A 189 -7.47 25.61 -5.15
CA SER A 189 -8.39 25.93 -6.24
C SER A 189 -9.58 26.80 -5.81
N GLY A 190 -9.70 27.13 -4.51
CA GLY A 190 -10.81 27.90 -3.94
C GLY A 190 -12.00 27.06 -3.48
N ILE A 191 -11.81 25.75 -3.26
CA ILE A 191 -12.84 24.81 -2.82
C ILE A 191 -12.49 24.32 -1.41
N GLY A 192 -13.20 24.77 -0.38
CA GLY A 192 -12.88 24.44 1.01
C GLY A 192 -13.63 25.29 2.04
N ASP A 193 -13.14 25.28 3.30
CA ASP A 193 -13.69 26.10 4.38
C ASP A 193 -13.40 27.59 4.14
N PRO A 194 -14.43 28.47 3.98
CA PRO A 194 -14.23 29.87 3.63
C PRO A 194 -13.29 30.61 4.58
N GLU A 195 -13.31 30.29 5.87
CA GLU A 195 -12.47 30.94 6.88
C GLU A 195 -10.99 30.58 6.69
N ILE A 196 -10.71 29.30 6.38
CA ILE A 196 -9.35 28.83 6.07
C ILE A 196 -8.88 29.47 4.77
N LEU A 197 -9.71 29.47 3.71
CA LEU A 197 -9.35 30.03 2.41
C LEU A 197 -9.04 31.53 2.50
N GLN A 198 -9.89 32.30 3.20
CA GLN A 198 -9.70 33.73 3.40
C GLN A 198 -8.43 34.04 4.20
N LYS A 199 -8.14 33.28 5.26
CA LYS A 199 -6.89 33.40 6.04
C LYS A 199 -5.65 33.26 5.16
N HIS A 200 -5.73 32.43 4.12
CA HIS A 200 -4.66 32.20 3.16
C HIS A 200 -4.76 33.04 1.88
N GLN A 201 -5.65 34.05 1.83
CA GLN A 201 -5.85 34.95 0.69
C GLN A 201 -6.23 34.20 -0.61
N ILE A 202 -6.93 33.06 -0.47
CA ILE A 202 -7.43 32.28 -1.59
C ILE A 202 -8.89 32.67 -1.84
N PRO A 203 -9.27 33.10 -3.06
CA PRO A 203 -10.66 33.38 -3.40
C PRO A 203 -11.54 32.13 -3.22
N VAL A 204 -12.64 32.27 -2.48
CA VAL A 204 -13.63 31.20 -2.31
C VAL A 204 -14.42 31.07 -3.62
N LYS A 205 -14.22 29.96 -4.33
CA LYS A 205 -15.03 29.58 -5.51
C LYS A 205 -16.21 28.69 -5.12
N HIS A 206 -16.00 27.80 -4.15
CA HIS A 206 -17.05 26.92 -3.64
C HIS A 206 -16.81 26.61 -2.16
N GLU A 207 -17.84 26.82 -1.34
CA GLU A 207 -17.79 26.49 0.08
C GLU A 207 -17.97 24.97 0.28
N LEU A 208 -16.96 24.33 0.88
CA LEU A 208 -17.02 22.92 1.27
C LEU A 208 -16.18 22.70 2.52
N ARG A 209 -16.76 23.01 3.69
CA ARG A 209 -16.05 23.09 4.98
C ARG A 209 -15.39 21.79 5.45
N GLN A 210 -15.77 20.65 4.88
CA GLN A 210 -15.22 19.34 5.24
C GLN A 210 -13.91 19.02 4.51
N VAL A 211 -13.52 19.78 3.48
CA VAL A 211 -12.25 19.58 2.77
C VAL A 211 -11.08 19.70 3.74
N GLY A 212 -10.24 18.66 3.79
CA GLY A 212 -9.08 18.59 4.68
C GLY A 212 -9.39 18.15 6.12
N LYS A 213 -10.64 17.83 6.44
CA LYS A 213 -11.07 17.29 7.74
C LYS A 213 -11.31 15.77 7.67
N HIS A 214 -11.50 15.13 8.81
CA HIS A 214 -11.78 13.68 8.92
C HIS A 214 -10.68 12.78 8.32
N MET A 215 -9.42 13.18 8.47
CA MET A 215 -8.30 12.30 8.12
C MET A 215 -8.37 11.05 9.00
N MET A 216 -8.41 9.89 8.35
CA MET A 216 -8.34 8.57 8.98
C MET A 216 -7.12 7.86 8.41
N ASP A 217 -6.42 7.12 9.26
CA ASP A 217 -5.27 6.32 8.89
C ASP A 217 -5.19 5.10 9.82
N ASN A 218 -4.42 4.10 9.42
CA ASN A 218 -4.21 2.88 10.20
C ASN A 218 -2.97 3.04 11.09
N GLY A 219 -3.20 3.17 12.39
CA GLY A 219 -2.12 3.20 13.37
C GLY A 219 -1.41 1.85 13.47
N ALA A 220 -0.15 1.79 13.03
CA ALA A 220 0.63 0.54 13.08
C ALA A 220 1.48 0.46 14.36
N ILE A 221 1.47 -0.71 14.99
CA ILE A 221 2.40 -1.10 16.06
C ILE A 221 3.16 -2.32 15.58
N ILE A 222 4.49 -2.26 15.61
CA ILE A 222 5.35 -3.36 15.18
C ILE A 222 5.78 -4.16 16.40
N VAL A 223 5.33 -5.41 16.50
CA VAL A 223 5.79 -6.37 17.50
C VAL A 223 6.80 -7.29 16.83
N ARG A 224 7.98 -7.46 17.45
CA ARG A 224 9.08 -8.25 16.90
C ARG A 224 9.42 -9.41 17.81
N TYR A 225 9.59 -10.60 17.22
CA TYR A 225 9.99 -11.81 17.92
C TYR A 225 11.35 -12.27 17.39
N LYS A 226 12.18 -12.78 18.30
CA LYS A 226 13.40 -13.50 17.92
C LYS A 226 13.03 -14.96 17.68
N THR A 227 13.35 -15.47 16.50
CA THR A 227 13.14 -16.88 16.14
C THR A 227 14.43 -17.67 16.27
N GLU A 228 14.34 -18.91 16.73
CA GLU A 228 15.44 -19.88 16.68
C GLU A 228 15.20 -20.84 15.50
N ASN A 229 16.26 -21.20 14.76
CA ASN A 229 16.22 -22.22 13.70
C ASN A 229 15.38 -21.93 12.44
N LEU A 230 15.27 -20.66 12.00
CA LEU A 230 14.75 -20.39 10.65
C LEU A 230 15.71 -20.95 9.58
N PRO A 231 15.23 -21.68 8.56
CA PRO A 231 16.05 -22.07 7.42
C PRO A 231 16.70 -20.84 6.78
N ILE A 232 18.04 -20.77 6.82
CA ILE A 232 18.84 -19.59 6.43
C ILE A 232 18.68 -19.18 4.94
N ASN A 233 17.96 -19.96 4.11
CA ASN A 233 17.93 -19.83 2.66
C ASN A 233 16.54 -19.70 2.04
N GLN A 234 15.50 -19.43 2.81
CA GLN A 234 14.18 -19.16 2.24
C GLN A 234 13.83 -17.69 2.41
N SER A 235 13.56 -17.03 1.28
CA SER A 235 13.13 -15.63 1.24
C SER A 235 11.82 -15.49 2.01
N ILE A 236 11.87 -14.85 3.18
CA ILE A 236 10.65 -14.38 3.86
C ILE A 236 10.06 -13.28 2.95
N PRO A 237 8.81 -13.42 2.48
CA PRO A 237 8.15 -12.41 1.66
C PRO A 237 8.08 -11.05 2.37
N VAL A 238 7.95 -10.01 1.57
CA VAL A 238 8.32 -8.63 1.89
C VAL A 238 7.52 -8.04 3.05
N GLY A 239 8.19 -7.97 4.20
CA GLY A 239 7.77 -7.22 5.39
C GLY A 239 8.85 -7.25 6.48
N ASP A 240 9.58 -8.37 6.57
CA ASP A 240 10.51 -8.68 7.66
C ASP A 240 11.99 -8.44 7.38
N GLN A 241 12.33 -7.60 6.40
CA GLN A 241 13.70 -7.08 6.30
C GLN A 241 13.96 -5.96 7.30
N LEU A 242 13.77 -6.28 8.58
CA LEU A 242 14.20 -5.46 9.69
C LEU A 242 15.72 -5.59 9.83
N MET A 243 16.39 -4.60 9.24
CA MET A 243 17.49 -3.82 9.80
C MET A 243 18.35 -4.56 10.83
N LYS A 244 19.61 -4.83 10.45
CA LYS A 244 20.68 -5.37 11.31
C LYS A 244 20.57 -4.86 12.76
N SER A 245 20.68 -5.81 13.70
CA SER A 245 21.23 -5.54 15.03
C SER A 245 22.53 -4.75 14.89
N HIS A 246 22.73 -3.77 15.75
CA HIS A 246 23.92 -2.93 15.88
C HIS A 246 25.20 -3.56 15.32
N ASP A 247 25.72 -2.96 14.25
CA ASP A 247 27.15 -2.80 14.04
C ASP A 247 27.34 -1.44 13.35
N GLN A 248 28.08 -0.57 14.02
CA GLN A 248 28.57 0.69 13.48
C GLN A 248 29.59 0.37 12.38
N GLU A 249 29.20 0.45 11.12
CA GLU A 249 30.14 0.67 10.03
C GLU A 249 29.62 1.85 9.21
N GLU A 250 30.41 2.91 9.19
CA GLU A 250 30.24 4.07 8.31
C GLU A 250 30.02 3.59 6.88
N VAL A 251 28.89 3.98 6.29
CA VAL A 251 28.68 3.81 4.85
C VAL A 251 29.29 5.02 4.19
N GLU A 252 30.46 4.85 3.56
CA GLU A 252 30.96 5.79 2.57
C GLU A 252 29.90 5.99 1.48
N GLU A 253 29.47 7.24 1.31
CA GLU A 253 28.59 7.67 0.23
C GLU A 253 29.31 7.55 -1.10
N ASN A 254 29.23 6.37 -1.74
CA ASN A 254 29.51 6.28 -3.17
C ASN A 254 28.36 6.93 -3.93
N LEU A 255 28.53 8.23 -4.19
CA LEU A 255 27.74 9.04 -5.10
C LEU A 255 27.62 8.30 -6.44
N PHE A 256 26.38 8.07 -6.86
CA PHE A 256 26.06 7.57 -8.19
C PHE A 256 26.51 8.64 -9.20
N ASP A 257 27.36 8.26 -10.17
CA ASP A 257 27.81 9.14 -11.24
C ASP A 257 26.67 9.34 -12.25
N PHE A 258 26.12 10.56 -12.30
CA PHE A 258 24.94 10.92 -13.08
C PHE A 258 25.26 11.24 -14.55
N GLU A 259 26.52 11.19 -15.00
CA GLU A 259 26.88 11.50 -16.39
C GLU A 259 26.54 10.41 -17.42
N GLN A 260 25.96 9.27 -17.01
CA GLN A 260 25.57 8.20 -17.94
C GLN A 260 24.08 8.20 -18.36
N ILE A 261 23.28 9.18 -17.91
CA ILE A 261 21.85 9.27 -18.25
C ILE A 261 21.50 10.68 -18.78
N ILE A 262 22.28 11.17 -19.75
CA ILE A 262 21.92 12.28 -20.63
C ILE A 262 22.16 11.85 -22.07
#